data_AF-A0A956M921-F1
#
_entry.id   AF-A0A956M921-F1
#
_cell.length_a   1.000
_cell.length_b   1.000
_cell.length_c   1.000
_cell.angle_alpha   90.00
_cell.angle_beta   90.00
_cell.angle_gamma   90.00
#
_symmetry.space_group_name_H-M   'P 1'
#
loop_
_entity.id
_entity.type
_entity.pdbx_description
1 polymer ?
#
loop_
_entity_poly.entity_id
_entity_poly.type
_entity_poly.pdbx_seq_one_letter_code
_entity_poly.pdbx_strand_id
1 'polypeptide(L)'
;MKIAFVESFYGGSHKSFLDGLQKYSTHDIDTFTLPARFWKWRLRTAAMYFAEQINGDLSHYDLLIATDMINLAELKAMTGYHGPSIMFFHENQLTYPKTNLQSPDYHFVVANCTSALTANVNLFNSDFQLRKFDHELRQFQNRIPEFIPVLAHDKIMKKSKVVYMGSDFALLRANRAKANAIPHILWNHRWAFDKQPAVFFDVLYKLAEENVPFKLIILGENHQVHPKEFLEAKERLSDRIVHFGYVDTEEDYAHFLNLGDIVISTAVQENFGFAVIEAMYSKNLPLLPNRLSYPEILDQEFHKYFLYKNDTELLNKLRHLLLNLDKYQELKEKLYASSKKFDWKFRISEFDDMFRQIIEDERMRMAKNKK
;
A
#
# COMPACT_ATOMS: atom_id res chain seq x y z
N MET A 1 -12.60 16.37 16.62
CA MET A 1 -13.63 16.54 15.56
C MET A 1 -14.28 15.20 15.35
N LYS A 2 -15.47 15.15 14.75
CA LYS A 2 -16.15 13.89 14.45
C LYS A 2 -16.01 13.54 12.97
N ILE A 3 -15.43 12.39 12.66
CA ILE A 3 -15.07 11.96 11.31
C ILE A 3 -15.79 10.66 10.97
N ALA A 4 -16.44 10.60 9.80
CA ALA A 4 -16.94 9.35 9.24
C ALA A 4 -15.89 8.79 8.27
N PHE A 5 -15.39 7.59 8.54
CA PHE A 5 -14.44 6.90 7.67
C PHE A 5 -15.11 5.70 7.00
N VAL A 6 -15.28 5.74 5.69
CA VAL A 6 -15.94 4.71 4.88
C VAL A 6 -14.89 3.87 4.14
N GLU A 7 -14.71 2.63 4.58
CA GLU A 7 -13.77 1.66 4.01
C GLU A 7 -14.52 0.43 3.49
N SER A 8 -14.84 0.41 2.20
CA SER A 8 -15.61 -0.68 1.57
C SER A 8 -14.80 -1.96 1.30
N PHE A 9 -13.50 -1.96 1.59
CA PHE A 9 -12.55 -3.04 1.37
C PHE A 9 -11.58 -3.19 2.57
N TYR A 10 -12.15 -3.42 3.75
CA TYR A 10 -11.43 -3.52 5.01
C TYR A 10 -10.70 -4.86 5.17
N GLY A 11 -9.40 -4.86 4.82
CA GLY A 11 -8.49 -5.99 4.96
C GLY A 11 -7.06 -5.59 4.58
N GLY A 12 -6.08 -6.44 4.87
CA GLY A 12 -4.66 -6.19 4.57
C GLY A 12 -4.20 -4.78 4.97
N SER A 13 -3.60 -4.06 4.01
CA SER A 13 -3.10 -2.69 4.21
C SER A 13 -4.18 -1.65 4.52
N HIS A 14 -5.41 -1.81 4.01
CA HIS A 14 -6.52 -0.90 4.29
C HIS A 14 -6.91 -0.97 5.77
N LYS A 15 -7.03 -2.20 6.29
CA LYS A 15 -7.32 -2.45 7.70
C LYS A 15 -6.19 -1.91 8.58
N SER A 16 -4.94 -2.25 8.28
CA SER A 16 -3.77 -1.78 9.05
C SER A 16 -3.69 -0.25 9.11
N PHE A 17 -3.95 0.42 7.98
CA PHE A 17 -4.00 1.87 7.92
C PHE A 17 -5.15 2.44 8.78
N LEU A 18 -6.38 1.96 8.59
CA LEU A 18 -7.54 2.50 9.29
C LEU A 18 -7.47 2.26 10.79
N ASP A 19 -7.09 1.05 11.22
CA ASP A 19 -6.96 0.71 12.63
C ASP A 19 -5.91 1.58 13.31
N GLY A 20 -4.78 1.81 12.64
CA GLY A 20 -3.76 2.71 13.13
C GLY A 20 -4.22 4.16 13.18
N LEU A 21 -4.86 4.66 12.12
CA LEU A 21 -5.41 6.01 12.11
C LEU A 21 -6.40 6.22 13.27
N GLN A 22 -7.33 5.29 13.46
CA GLN A 22 -8.32 5.34 14.55
C GLN A 22 -7.67 5.26 15.93
N LYS A 23 -6.67 4.39 16.10
CA LYS A 23 -5.97 4.19 17.37
C LYS A 23 -5.15 5.40 17.81
N TYR A 24 -4.47 6.05 16.87
CA TYR A 24 -3.51 7.11 17.18
C TYR A 24 -4.10 8.53 17.09
N SER A 25 -5.16 8.74 16.30
CA SER A 25 -5.74 10.07 16.09
C SER A 25 -6.29 10.67 17.38
N THR A 26 -6.21 11.99 17.48
CA THR A 26 -6.88 12.78 18.53
C THR A 26 -8.34 13.08 18.19
N HIS A 27 -8.82 12.71 17.00
CA HIS A 27 -10.20 12.90 16.56
C HIS A 27 -11.06 11.68 16.87
N ASP A 28 -12.37 11.91 16.93
CA ASP A 28 -13.37 10.86 17.06
C ASP A 28 -13.69 10.32 15.66
N ILE A 29 -13.33 9.06 15.38
CA ILE A 29 -13.43 8.43 14.06
C ILE A 29 -14.40 7.25 14.13
N ASP A 30 -15.59 7.44 13.59
CA ASP A 30 -16.57 6.37 13.35
C ASP A 30 -16.25 5.68 12.03
N THR A 31 -16.12 4.34 12.07
CA THR A 31 -15.72 3.54 10.91
C THR A 31 -16.88 2.75 10.34
N PHE A 32 -17.05 2.82 9.02
CA PHE A 32 -18.06 2.10 8.26
C PHE A 32 -17.34 1.17 7.29
N THR A 33 -17.33 -0.13 7.61
CA THR A 33 -16.45 -1.08 6.92
C THR A 33 -17.20 -2.20 6.22
N LEU A 34 -16.62 -2.72 5.14
CA LEU A 34 -17.05 -3.96 4.49
C LEU A 34 -15.84 -4.89 4.30
N PRO A 35 -16.02 -6.23 4.39
CA PRO A 35 -14.89 -7.16 4.20
C PRO A 35 -14.20 -7.00 2.84
N ALA A 36 -12.87 -7.12 2.83
CA ALA A 36 -11.98 -7.05 1.67
C ALA A 36 -12.16 -8.19 0.65
N ARG A 37 -13.34 -8.24 0.02
CA ARG A 37 -13.69 -9.16 -1.05
C ARG A 37 -14.66 -8.47 -2.01
N PHE A 38 -14.73 -9.00 -3.23
CA PHE A 38 -15.67 -8.53 -4.25
C PHE A 38 -15.53 -7.03 -4.58
N TRP A 39 -14.30 -6.51 -4.72
CA TRP A 39 -14.03 -5.08 -4.93
C TRP A 39 -14.83 -4.45 -6.08
N LYS A 40 -15.07 -5.20 -7.16
CA LYS A 40 -15.92 -4.76 -8.29
C LYS A 40 -17.34 -4.42 -7.84
N TRP A 41 -17.91 -5.22 -6.94
CA TRP A 41 -19.22 -4.96 -6.35
C TRP A 41 -19.15 -3.81 -5.34
N ARG A 42 -18.05 -3.67 -4.59
CA ARG A 42 -17.85 -2.52 -3.67
C ARG A 42 -17.98 -1.19 -4.41
N LEU A 43 -17.30 -1.05 -5.56
CA LEU A 43 -17.37 0.15 -6.39
C LEU A 43 -18.75 0.45 -6.99
N ARG A 44 -19.69 -0.51 -6.97
CA ARG A 44 -21.01 -0.37 -7.61
C ARG A 44 -22.17 -0.35 -6.62
N THR A 45 -22.01 -0.92 -5.44
CA THR A 45 -23.12 -1.11 -4.49
C THR A 45 -22.81 -0.65 -3.07
N ALA A 46 -21.55 -0.39 -2.71
CA ALA A 46 -21.23 -0.01 -1.34
C ALA A 46 -21.85 1.34 -0.94
N ALA A 47 -21.96 2.30 -1.87
CA ALA A 47 -22.61 3.58 -1.61
C ALA A 47 -24.08 3.42 -1.19
N MET A 48 -24.84 2.57 -1.90
CA MET A 48 -26.23 2.25 -1.55
C MET A 48 -26.33 1.62 -0.17
N TYR A 49 -25.50 0.60 0.07
CA TYR A 49 -25.48 -0.11 1.34
C TYR A 49 -25.15 0.81 2.52
N PHE A 50 -24.11 1.65 2.40
CA PHE A 50 -23.75 2.56 3.48
C PHE A 50 -24.79 3.66 3.68
N ALA A 51 -25.43 4.16 2.63
CA ALA A 51 -26.52 5.12 2.79
C ALA A 51 -27.69 4.54 3.61
N GLU A 52 -28.04 3.26 3.42
CA GLU A 52 -29.01 2.56 4.25
C GLU A 52 -28.53 2.38 5.70
N GLN A 53 -27.29 1.91 5.90
CA GLN A 53 -26.73 1.66 7.24
C GLN A 53 -26.58 2.92 8.09
N ILE A 54 -26.29 4.06 7.45
CA ILE A 54 -26.10 5.34 8.13
C ILE A 54 -27.44 6.10 8.29
N ASN A 55 -28.57 5.47 7.95
CA ASN A 55 -29.90 6.10 7.91
C ASN A 55 -29.92 7.41 7.10
N GLY A 56 -29.04 7.52 6.10
CA GLY A 56 -28.87 8.71 5.27
C GLY A 56 -28.36 9.97 5.99
N ASP A 57 -28.04 9.94 7.29
CA ASP A 57 -27.67 11.14 8.05
C ASP A 57 -26.18 11.19 8.41
N LEU A 58 -25.42 11.90 7.58
CA LEU A 58 -24.03 12.25 7.85
C LEU A 58 -23.86 13.70 8.34
N SER A 59 -24.95 14.43 8.64
CA SER A 59 -24.91 15.88 8.90
C SER A 59 -24.13 16.27 10.16
N HIS A 60 -23.96 15.34 11.10
CA HIS A 60 -23.27 15.54 12.35
C HIS A 60 -21.75 15.27 12.28
N TYR A 61 -21.23 14.83 11.12
CA TYR A 61 -19.79 14.64 10.90
C TYR A 61 -19.15 15.90 10.31
N ASP A 62 -18.02 16.30 10.89
CA ASP A 62 -17.21 17.42 10.40
C ASP A 62 -16.50 17.09 9.08
N LEU A 63 -16.23 15.80 8.83
CA LEU A 63 -15.47 15.31 7.69
C LEU A 63 -15.90 13.90 7.30
N LEU A 64 -16.08 13.68 6.00
CA LEU A 64 -16.26 12.36 5.39
C LEU A 64 -14.97 11.92 4.68
N ILE A 65 -14.41 10.79 5.09
CA ILE A 65 -13.27 10.16 4.41
C ILE A 65 -13.77 8.86 3.76
N ALA A 66 -13.43 8.64 2.49
CA ALA A 66 -13.72 7.40 1.79
C ALA A 66 -12.48 6.89 1.03
N THR A 67 -12.35 5.57 0.88
CA THR A 67 -11.24 4.94 0.17
C THR A 67 -11.63 4.44 -1.22
N ASP A 68 -10.65 4.18 -2.10
CA ASP A 68 -10.78 3.99 -3.56
C ASP A 68 -11.70 2.87 -4.06
N MET A 69 -12.28 2.06 -3.17
CA MET A 69 -13.21 0.98 -3.51
C MET A 69 -14.70 1.36 -3.42
N ILE A 70 -15.02 2.65 -3.33
CA ILE A 70 -16.40 3.18 -3.38
C ILE A 70 -16.54 4.35 -4.37
N ASN A 71 -17.76 4.58 -4.86
CA ASN A 71 -18.10 5.82 -5.55
C ASN A 71 -18.57 6.89 -4.54
N LEU A 72 -17.70 7.85 -4.21
CA LEU A 72 -18.01 8.93 -3.27
C LEU A 72 -19.12 9.87 -3.79
N ALA A 73 -19.26 10.03 -5.11
CA ALA A 73 -20.30 10.85 -5.69
C ALA A 73 -21.70 10.28 -5.40
N GLU A 74 -21.84 8.96 -5.59
CA GLU A 74 -23.08 8.23 -5.26
C GLU A 74 -23.38 8.28 -3.77
N LEU A 75 -22.37 8.05 -2.91
CA LEU A 75 -22.56 8.09 -1.46
C LEU A 75 -23.08 9.46 -1.01
N LYS A 76 -22.43 10.55 -1.42
CA LYS A 76 -22.84 11.91 -1.06
C LYS A 76 -24.23 12.25 -1.58
N ALA A 77 -24.60 11.78 -2.77
CA ALA A 77 -25.93 12.00 -3.33
C ALA A 77 -27.01 11.26 -2.52
N MET A 78 -26.75 10.03 -2.09
CA MET A 78 -27.69 9.21 -1.33
C MET A 78 -27.85 9.65 0.13
N THR A 79 -26.82 10.22 0.74
CA THR A 79 -26.86 10.71 2.13
C THR A 79 -27.11 12.22 2.24
N GLY A 80 -27.23 12.94 1.12
CA GLY A 80 -27.32 14.41 1.12
C GLY A 80 -26.11 15.12 1.75
N TYR A 81 -24.95 14.47 1.84
CA TYR A 81 -23.79 15.03 2.53
C TYR A 81 -23.07 16.07 1.65
N HIS A 82 -23.03 17.31 2.12
CA HIS A 82 -22.39 18.43 1.42
C HIS A 82 -21.15 18.97 2.13
N GLY A 83 -20.75 18.36 3.25
CA GLY A 83 -19.60 18.77 4.04
C GLY A 83 -18.23 18.47 3.41
N PRO A 84 -17.14 18.82 4.12
CA PRO A 84 -15.77 18.49 3.74
C PRO A 84 -15.60 16.98 3.50
N SER A 85 -14.89 16.62 2.44
CA SER A 85 -14.71 15.23 2.05
C SER A 85 -13.34 14.93 1.47
N ILE A 86 -12.80 13.76 1.83
CA ILE A 86 -11.52 13.26 1.35
C ILE A 86 -11.74 11.94 0.60
N MET A 87 -11.08 11.81 -0.55
CA MET A 87 -10.90 10.53 -1.22
C MET A 87 -9.46 10.06 -1.00
N PHE A 88 -9.27 8.93 -0.33
CA PHE A 88 -7.96 8.33 -0.09
C PHE A 88 -7.74 7.15 -1.04
N PHE A 89 -6.68 7.21 -1.85
CA PHE A 89 -6.33 6.17 -2.82
C PHE A 89 -5.20 5.28 -2.29
N HIS A 90 -5.54 4.08 -1.79
CA HIS A 90 -4.58 3.00 -1.57
C HIS A 90 -4.12 2.39 -2.91
N GLU A 91 -5.08 2.26 -3.82
CA GLU A 91 -4.91 1.95 -5.24
C GLU A 91 -5.91 2.74 -6.10
N ASN A 92 -5.94 2.48 -7.40
CA ASN A 92 -6.94 3.03 -8.30
C ASN A 92 -7.06 2.18 -9.57
N GLN A 93 -8.24 2.21 -10.17
CA GLN A 93 -8.60 1.40 -11.33
C GLN A 93 -8.08 1.95 -12.66
N LEU A 94 -7.53 3.17 -12.67
CA LEU A 94 -6.76 3.69 -13.81
C LEU A 94 -5.46 2.93 -14.00
N THR A 95 -4.76 2.67 -12.90
CA THR A 95 -3.39 2.11 -12.90
C THR A 95 -3.32 0.66 -12.46
N TYR A 96 -4.48 0.05 -12.13
CA TYR A 96 -4.60 -1.33 -11.66
C TYR A 96 -4.03 -2.32 -12.69
N PRO A 97 -3.27 -3.34 -12.27
CA PRO A 97 -2.68 -4.31 -13.19
C PRO A 97 -3.73 -5.02 -14.05
N LYS A 98 -3.53 -5.00 -15.37
CA LYS A 98 -4.32 -5.78 -16.32
C LYS A 98 -3.57 -7.07 -16.62
N THR A 99 -4.27 -8.21 -16.60
CA THR A 99 -3.77 -9.40 -17.30
C THR A 99 -3.88 -9.15 -18.80
N ASN A 100 -2.98 -9.72 -19.61
CA ASN A 100 -2.93 -9.51 -21.08
C ASN A 100 -4.23 -9.90 -21.82
N LEU A 101 -5.23 -10.46 -21.13
CA LEU A 101 -6.47 -10.98 -21.68
C LEU A 101 -7.71 -10.12 -21.35
N GLN A 102 -7.58 -9.03 -20.58
CA GLN A 102 -8.73 -8.21 -20.16
C GLN A 102 -8.76 -6.85 -20.84
N SER A 103 -9.85 -6.57 -21.57
CA SER A 103 -10.19 -5.22 -22.00
C SER A 103 -10.36 -4.30 -20.77
N PRO A 104 -9.95 -3.03 -20.85
CA PRO A 104 -10.13 -2.10 -19.73
C PRO A 104 -11.61 -1.95 -19.39
N ASP A 105 -11.97 -2.20 -18.13
CA ASP A 105 -13.31 -1.89 -17.63
C ASP A 105 -13.36 -0.43 -17.17
N TYR A 106 -13.84 0.44 -18.06
CA TYR A 106 -13.90 1.87 -17.80
C TYR A 106 -14.97 2.24 -16.77
N HIS A 107 -15.90 1.36 -16.39
CA HIS A 107 -16.89 1.69 -15.37
C HIS A 107 -16.23 1.98 -14.02
N PHE A 108 -15.22 1.19 -13.65
CA PHE A 108 -14.50 1.38 -12.39
C PHE A 108 -13.56 2.60 -12.44
N VAL A 109 -12.98 2.87 -13.61
CA VAL A 109 -12.21 4.10 -13.85
C VAL A 109 -13.11 5.33 -13.66
N VAL A 110 -14.30 5.33 -14.24
CA VAL A 110 -15.26 6.43 -14.11
C VAL A 110 -15.67 6.60 -12.64
N ALA A 111 -15.87 5.53 -11.88
CA ALA A 111 -16.18 5.60 -10.45
C ALA A 111 -15.06 6.29 -9.65
N ASN A 112 -13.79 5.93 -9.87
CA ASN A 112 -12.66 6.63 -9.25
C ASN A 112 -12.57 8.10 -9.70
N CYS A 113 -12.72 8.39 -11.00
CA CYS A 113 -12.64 9.75 -11.53
C CYS A 113 -13.74 10.65 -10.97
N THR A 114 -14.97 10.16 -10.90
CA THR A 114 -16.12 10.91 -10.35
C THR A 114 -16.00 11.10 -8.85
N SER A 115 -15.49 10.11 -8.12
CA SER A 115 -15.14 10.24 -6.70
C SER A 115 -14.07 11.30 -6.48
N ALA A 116 -12.98 11.23 -7.25
CA ALA A 116 -11.89 12.20 -7.19
C ALA A 116 -12.34 13.61 -7.54
N LEU A 117 -13.29 13.77 -8.47
CA LEU A 117 -13.91 15.05 -8.83
C LEU A 117 -14.83 15.59 -7.74
N THR A 118 -15.47 14.71 -6.96
CA THR A 118 -16.45 15.11 -5.95
C THR A 118 -15.80 15.46 -4.61
N ALA A 119 -14.69 14.81 -4.25
CA ALA A 119 -13.97 15.08 -3.01
C ALA A 119 -13.46 16.52 -2.93
N ASN A 120 -13.26 17.05 -1.73
CA ASN A 120 -12.58 18.34 -1.54
C ASN A 120 -11.07 18.18 -1.70
N VAL A 121 -10.53 17.04 -1.26
CA VAL A 121 -9.13 16.66 -1.36
C VAL A 121 -9.00 15.20 -1.77
N ASN A 122 -8.03 14.90 -2.64
CA ASN A 122 -7.62 13.55 -2.96
C ASN A 122 -6.24 13.27 -2.35
N LEU A 123 -6.11 12.13 -1.67
CA LEU A 123 -4.88 11.70 -1.02
C LEU A 123 -4.35 10.46 -1.73
N PHE A 124 -3.07 10.47 -2.05
CA PHE A 124 -2.35 9.34 -2.66
C PHE A 124 -1.25 8.89 -1.71
N ASN A 125 -1.04 7.58 -1.61
CA ASN A 125 -0.09 7.03 -0.66
C ASN A 125 1.38 7.15 -1.08
N SER A 126 1.65 7.52 -2.33
CA SER A 126 2.99 7.83 -2.85
C SER A 126 2.95 8.82 -4.02
N ASP A 127 4.07 9.50 -4.24
CA ASP A 127 4.34 10.31 -5.43
C ASP A 127 4.35 9.45 -6.69
N PHE A 128 4.90 8.23 -6.62
CA PHE A 128 4.80 7.25 -7.71
C PHE A 128 3.34 7.03 -8.15
N GLN A 129 2.45 6.75 -7.20
CA GLN A 129 1.04 6.50 -7.48
C GLN A 129 0.35 7.74 -8.06
N LEU A 130 0.59 8.92 -7.48
CA LEU A 130 0.03 10.19 -7.95
C LEU A 130 0.45 10.50 -9.39
N ARG A 131 1.75 10.37 -9.72
CA ARG A 131 2.25 10.63 -11.08
C ARG A 131 1.70 9.63 -12.09
N LYS A 132 1.59 8.36 -11.71
CA LYS A 132 1.01 7.34 -12.58
C LYS A 132 -0.49 7.61 -12.81
N PHE A 133 -1.20 8.06 -11.78
CA PHE A 133 -2.60 8.46 -11.88
C PHE A 133 -2.79 9.67 -12.80
N ASP A 134 -1.99 10.74 -12.66
CA ASP A 134 -2.00 11.91 -13.57
C ASP A 134 -1.85 11.47 -15.02
N HIS A 135 -0.78 10.70 -15.30
CA HIS A 135 -0.51 10.20 -16.64
C HIS A 135 -1.67 9.39 -17.22
N GLU A 136 -2.17 8.38 -16.50
CA GLU A 136 -3.26 7.53 -16.98
C GLU A 136 -4.60 8.27 -17.06
N LEU A 137 -4.84 9.25 -16.20
CA LEU A 137 -6.05 10.08 -16.26
C LEU A 137 -6.10 10.90 -17.56
N ARG A 138 -4.97 11.46 -18.00
CA ARG A 138 -4.86 12.14 -19.31
C ARG A 138 -5.10 11.17 -20.46
N GLN A 139 -4.49 9.98 -20.39
CA GLN A 139 -4.71 8.95 -21.42
C GLN A 139 -6.17 8.50 -21.48
N PHE A 140 -6.83 8.36 -20.33
CA PHE A 140 -8.23 8.00 -20.25
C PHE A 140 -9.13 9.06 -20.87
N GLN A 141 -8.89 10.35 -20.61
CA GLN A 141 -9.66 11.44 -21.23
C GLN A 141 -9.63 11.39 -22.76
N ASN A 142 -8.46 11.08 -23.36
CA ASN A 142 -8.30 10.96 -24.81
C ASN A 142 -9.05 9.76 -25.41
N ARG A 143 -9.53 8.82 -24.60
CA ARG A 143 -10.31 7.65 -25.04
C ARG A 143 -11.82 7.86 -24.95
N ILE A 144 -12.27 8.98 -24.37
CA ILE A 144 -13.70 9.31 -24.31
C ILE A 144 -14.13 9.72 -25.72
N PRO A 145 -15.14 9.07 -26.32
CA PRO A 145 -15.46 9.24 -27.74
C PRO A 145 -16.03 10.64 -28.05
N GLU A 146 -16.89 11.17 -27.18
CA GLU A 146 -17.56 12.46 -27.37
C GLU A 146 -17.79 13.17 -26.03
N PHE A 147 -18.03 14.48 -26.07
CA PHE A 147 -18.31 15.32 -24.88
C PHE A 147 -17.27 15.20 -23.77
N ILE A 148 -15.99 15.25 -24.14
CA ILE A 148 -14.85 15.04 -23.24
C ILE A 148 -14.86 16.11 -22.13
N PRO A 149 -14.87 15.73 -20.84
CA PRO A 149 -14.83 16.67 -19.73
C PRO A 149 -13.41 17.22 -19.54
N VAL A 150 -13.00 18.16 -20.41
CA VAL A 150 -11.62 18.64 -20.52
C VAL A 150 -11.06 19.22 -19.22
N LEU A 151 -11.90 19.87 -18.40
CA LEU A 151 -11.48 20.45 -17.12
C LEU A 151 -11.37 19.42 -15.98
N ALA A 152 -11.82 18.18 -16.18
CA ALA A 152 -11.89 17.19 -15.10
C ALA A 152 -10.50 16.85 -14.55
N HIS A 153 -9.54 16.63 -15.44
CA HIS A 153 -8.15 16.35 -15.08
C HIS A 153 -7.58 17.43 -14.16
N ASP A 154 -7.59 18.69 -14.60
CA ASP A 154 -6.98 19.78 -13.83
C ASP A 154 -7.71 20.02 -12.50
N LYS A 155 -9.03 19.84 -12.47
CA LYS A 155 -9.82 19.90 -11.23
C LYS A 155 -9.45 18.80 -10.26
N ILE A 156 -9.22 17.57 -10.72
CA ILE A 156 -8.77 16.47 -9.87
C ILE A 156 -7.37 16.78 -9.34
N MET A 157 -6.42 17.08 -10.22
CA MET A 157 -5.01 17.23 -9.86
C MET A 157 -4.76 18.43 -8.96
N LYS A 158 -5.49 19.54 -9.11
CA LYS A 158 -5.36 20.73 -8.25
C LYS A 158 -5.62 20.45 -6.76
N LYS A 159 -6.37 19.41 -6.44
CA LYS A 159 -6.71 19.00 -5.07
C LYS A 159 -6.12 17.65 -4.67
N SER A 160 -5.24 17.09 -5.50
CA SER A 160 -4.54 15.84 -5.21
C SER A 160 -3.22 16.14 -4.51
N LYS A 161 -2.94 15.42 -3.42
CA LYS A 161 -1.66 15.49 -2.71
C LYS A 161 -1.22 14.11 -2.23
N VAL A 162 0.07 14.00 -1.98
CA VAL A 162 0.69 12.79 -1.43
C VAL A 162 0.67 12.86 0.09
N VAL A 163 0.34 11.74 0.72
CA VAL A 163 0.50 11.54 2.17
C VAL A 163 0.99 10.11 2.41
N TYR A 164 2.11 9.98 3.11
CA TYR A 164 2.64 8.66 3.42
C TYR A 164 1.88 8.04 4.59
N MET A 165 1.48 6.78 4.40
CA MET A 165 0.74 6.02 5.40
C MET A 165 1.60 5.74 6.64
N GLY A 166 0.94 5.58 7.78
CA GLY A 166 1.57 5.08 8.99
C GLY A 166 1.41 3.56 9.12
N SER A 167 2.35 2.94 9.84
CA SER A 167 2.30 1.55 10.32
C SER A 167 2.45 1.52 11.83
N ASP A 168 1.82 0.53 12.49
CA ASP A 168 2.06 0.26 13.89
C ASP A 168 3.20 -0.76 14.03
N PHE A 169 4.32 -0.32 14.62
CA PHE A 169 5.48 -1.16 14.83
C PHE A 169 5.64 -1.68 16.26
N ALA A 170 4.61 -1.58 17.10
CA ALA A 170 4.67 -1.98 18.50
C ALA A 170 5.16 -3.44 18.69
N LEU A 171 4.58 -4.39 17.95
CA LEU A 171 4.96 -5.80 18.00
C LEU A 171 6.37 -6.07 17.47
N LEU A 172 6.76 -5.38 16.38
CA LEU A 172 8.11 -5.51 15.81
C LEU A 172 9.20 -5.06 16.78
N ARG A 173 8.91 -4.06 17.62
CA ARG A 173 9.86 -3.53 18.61
C ARG A 173 10.12 -4.48 19.77
N ALA A 174 9.11 -5.27 20.17
CA ALA A 174 9.18 -6.12 21.35
C ALA A 174 10.10 -7.34 21.16
N ASN A 175 10.25 -7.84 19.94
CA ASN A 175 10.80 -9.18 19.66
C ASN A 175 12.02 -9.15 18.73
N ARG A 176 13.14 -8.55 19.15
CA ARG A 176 14.37 -8.58 18.35
C ARG A 176 15.04 -9.96 18.41
N ALA A 177 15.23 -10.59 17.25
CA ALA A 177 15.96 -11.85 17.16
C ALA A 177 17.48 -11.62 17.29
N LYS A 178 18.19 -12.70 17.66
CA LYS A 178 19.67 -12.74 17.59
C LYS A 178 20.11 -12.87 16.13
N ALA A 179 21.35 -12.50 15.85
CA ALA A 179 21.94 -12.69 14.52
C ALA A 179 21.91 -14.18 14.13
N ASN A 180 21.49 -14.45 12.90
CA ASN A 180 21.47 -15.81 12.36
C ASN A 180 22.88 -16.26 11.97
N ALA A 181 23.18 -17.55 12.14
CA ALA A 181 24.44 -18.13 11.65
C ALA A 181 24.47 -18.24 10.12
N ILE A 182 23.30 -18.41 9.50
CA ILE A 182 23.10 -18.43 8.05
C ILE A 182 22.09 -17.33 7.71
N PRO A 183 22.35 -16.48 6.70
CA PRO A 183 21.43 -15.42 6.30
C PRO A 183 20.01 -15.91 6.00
N HIS A 184 18.99 -15.23 6.53
CA HIS A 184 17.59 -15.51 6.23
C HIS A 184 17.02 -14.51 5.20
N ILE A 185 16.55 -15.03 4.07
CA ILE A 185 15.85 -14.27 3.04
C ILE A 185 14.35 -14.28 3.35
N LEU A 186 13.76 -13.09 3.44
CA LEU A 186 12.36 -12.85 3.69
C LEU A 186 11.64 -12.44 2.41
N TRP A 187 10.54 -13.14 2.13
CA TRP A 187 9.49 -12.74 1.21
C TRP A 187 8.18 -12.65 1.97
N ASN A 188 7.62 -11.46 2.15
CA ASN A 188 6.39 -11.23 2.90
C ASN A 188 5.27 -10.60 2.07
N HIS A 189 5.18 -10.99 0.80
CA HIS A 189 4.14 -10.54 -0.11
C HIS A 189 3.08 -11.62 -0.31
N ARG A 190 1.82 -11.21 -0.53
CA ARG A 190 0.76 -12.10 -1.01
C ARG A 190 1.22 -12.91 -2.23
N TRP A 191 0.76 -14.14 -2.36
CA TRP A 191 1.15 -15.00 -3.48
C TRP A 191 0.35 -14.62 -4.72
N ALA A 192 0.80 -13.58 -5.42
CA ALA A 192 0.12 -13.00 -6.57
C ALA A 192 1.08 -12.73 -7.72
N PHE A 193 0.54 -12.72 -8.94
CA PHE A 193 1.33 -12.58 -10.18
C PHE A 193 2.10 -11.25 -10.23
N ASP A 194 1.52 -10.17 -9.69
CA ASP A 194 2.09 -8.82 -9.67
C ASP A 194 3.35 -8.72 -8.80
N LYS A 195 3.59 -9.72 -7.93
CA LYS A 195 4.79 -9.82 -7.10
C LYS A 195 5.94 -10.55 -7.80
N GLN A 196 5.69 -11.18 -8.96
CA GLN A 196 6.67 -11.95 -9.76
C GLN A 196 7.42 -13.04 -8.98
N PRO A 197 6.74 -14.01 -8.36
CA PRO A 197 7.39 -15.10 -7.63
C PRO A 197 8.38 -15.91 -8.47
N ALA A 198 8.13 -16.07 -9.79
CA ALA A 198 9.04 -16.76 -10.70
C ALA A 198 10.45 -16.14 -10.71
N VAL A 199 10.54 -14.81 -10.88
CA VAL A 199 11.84 -14.08 -10.91
C VAL A 199 12.58 -14.27 -9.58
N PHE A 200 11.85 -14.22 -8.47
CA PHE A 200 12.43 -14.43 -7.15
C PHE A 200 12.99 -15.84 -6.97
N PHE A 201 12.20 -16.88 -7.26
CA PHE A 201 12.64 -18.26 -7.09
C PHE A 201 13.77 -18.63 -8.07
N ASP A 202 13.73 -18.14 -9.31
CA ASP A 202 14.81 -18.35 -10.30
C ASP A 202 16.17 -17.85 -9.80
N VAL A 203 16.19 -16.73 -9.09
CA VAL A 203 17.41 -16.21 -8.45
C VAL A 203 17.86 -17.12 -7.31
N LEU A 204 16.94 -17.61 -6.47
CA LEU A 204 17.27 -18.50 -5.37
C LEU A 204 17.79 -19.86 -5.85
N TYR A 205 17.25 -20.39 -6.94
CA TYR A 205 17.73 -21.64 -7.55
C TYR A 205 19.19 -21.52 -8.00
N LYS A 206 19.54 -20.43 -8.69
CA LYS A 206 20.93 -20.17 -9.10
C LYS A 206 21.88 -20.07 -7.91
N LEU A 207 21.47 -19.39 -6.84
CA LEU A 207 22.26 -19.28 -5.61
C LEU A 207 22.42 -20.63 -4.91
N ALA A 208 21.39 -21.48 -4.93
CA ALA A 208 21.44 -22.82 -4.38
C ALA A 208 22.40 -23.74 -5.19
N GLU A 209 22.35 -23.67 -6.52
CA GLU A 209 23.28 -24.37 -7.43
C GLU A 209 24.74 -23.93 -7.21
N GLU A 210 24.96 -22.66 -6.89
CA GLU A 210 26.27 -22.10 -6.53
C GLU A 210 26.70 -22.40 -5.07
N ASN A 211 25.90 -23.15 -4.31
CA ASN A 211 26.12 -23.46 -2.89
C ASN A 211 26.25 -22.23 -1.98
N VAL A 212 25.63 -21.09 -2.34
CA VAL A 212 25.58 -19.92 -1.47
C VAL A 212 24.71 -20.24 -0.24
N PRO A 213 25.19 -20.00 1.00
CA PRO A 213 24.43 -20.31 2.20
C PRO A 213 23.31 -19.29 2.42
N PHE A 214 22.07 -19.77 2.50
CA PHE A 214 20.90 -18.99 2.91
C PHE A 214 19.79 -19.90 3.43
N LYS A 215 18.88 -19.33 4.23
CA LYS A 215 17.57 -19.92 4.51
C LYS A 215 16.45 -19.00 4.04
N LEU A 216 15.24 -19.52 3.98
CA LEU A 216 14.10 -18.90 3.34
C LEU A 216 12.88 -18.83 4.27
N ILE A 217 12.33 -17.62 4.40
CA ILE A 217 11.08 -17.34 5.08
C ILE A 217 10.11 -16.80 4.02
N ILE A 218 9.13 -17.62 3.63
CA ILE A 218 8.04 -17.22 2.73
C ILE A 218 6.78 -17.02 3.55
N LEU A 219 6.29 -15.79 3.61
CA LEU A 219 5.01 -15.40 4.20
C LEU A 219 4.03 -14.98 3.11
N GLY A 220 2.75 -14.87 3.49
CA GLY A 220 1.69 -14.28 2.67
C GLY A 220 0.55 -15.25 2.36
N GLU A 221 -0.64 -14.68 2.17
CA GLU A 221 -1.83 -15.43 1.79
C GLU A 221 -1.72 -15.98 0.37
N ASN A 222 -2.22 -17.21 0.19
CA ASN A 222 -2.38 -17.82 -1.12
C ASN A 222 -3.78 -17.55 -1.67
N HIS A 223 -3.86 -16.73 -2.72
CA HIS A 223 -5.10 -16.46 -3.44
C HIS A 223 -5.23 -17.25 -4.76
N GLN A 224 -4.24 -18.09 -5.07
CA GLN A 224 -4.21 -18.87 -6.31
C GLN A 224 -4.70 -20.30 -6.06
N VAL A 225 -5.51 -20.80 -7.00
CA VAL A 225 -5.95 -22.20 -6.99
C VAL A 225 -4.74 -23.16 -7.08
N HIS A 226 -3.73 -22.79 -7.88
CA HIS A 226 -2.50 -23.56 -8.02
C HIS A 226 -1.28 -22.62 -8.14
N PRO A 227 -0.59 -22.30 -7.02
CA PRO A 227 0.60 -21.44 -7.04
C PRO A 227 1.82 -22.24 -7.47
N LYS A 228 1.94 -22.51 -8.79
CA LYS A 228 2.94 -23.43 -9.36
C LYS A 228 4.37 -23.12 -8.90
N GLU A 229 4.77 -21.85 -8.99
CA GLU A 229 6.12 -21.40 -8.64
C GLU A 229 6.45 -21.65 -7.17
N PHE A 230 5.47 -21.46 -6.27
CA PHE A 230 5.64 -21.72 -4.84
C PHE A 230 5.73 -23.21 -4.53
N LEU A 231 4.93 -24.05 -5.20
CA LEU A 231 4.97 -25.50 -4.99
C LEU A 231 6.31 -26.09 -5.47
N GLU A 232 6.80 -25.67 -6.63
CA GLU A 232 8.12 -26.06 -7.12
C GLU A 232 9.24 -25.60 -6.16
N ALA A 233 9.18 -24.35 -5.69
CA ALA A 233 10.16 -23.82 -4.75
C ALA A 233 10.16 -24.57 -3.42
N LYS A 234 8.97 -24.98 -2.94
CA LYS A 234 8.83 -25.74 -1.69
C LYS A 234 9.54 -27.09 -1.76
N GLU A 235 9.54 -27.74 -2.93
CA GLU A 235 10.26 -28.99 -3.17
C GLU A 235 11.77 -28.74 -3.32
N ARG A 236 12.15 -27.87 -4.25
CA ARG A 236 13.56 -27.62 -4.65
C ARG A 236 14.41 -26.98 -3.57
N LEU A 237 13.81 -26.20 -2.66
CA LEU A 237 14.51 -25.47 -1.59
C LEU A 237 14.14 -25.99 -0.20
N SER A 238 13.61 -27.22 -0.10
CA SER A 238 13.08 -27.80 1.15
C SER A 238 14.07 -27.78 2.32
N ASP A 239 15.36 -28.01 2.07
CA ASP A 239 16.45 -27.98 3.05
C ASP A 239 16.81 -26.55 3.53
N ARG A 240 16.29 -25.53 2.83
CA ARG A 240 16.56 -24.11 3.09
C ARG A 240 15.37 -23.40 3.72
N ILE A 241 14.20 -24.02 3.79
CA ILE A 241 12.99 -23.38 4.32
C ILE A 241 13.02 -23.34 5.85
N VAL A 242 12.82 -22.13 6.40
CA VAL A 242 12.50 -21.90 7.81
C VAL A 242 10.98 -21.89 7.99
N HIS A 243 10.28 -21.18 7.10
CA HIS A 243 8.83 -21.08 7.10
C HIS A 243 8.29 -20.88 5.69
N PHE A 244 7.11 -21.43 5.42
CA PHE A 244 6.48 -21.38 4.10
C PHE A 244 4.96 -21.34 4.17
N GLY A 245 4.38 -20.15 4.08
CA GLY A 245 2.95 -19.94 4.01
C GLY A 245 2.45 -18.79 4.87
N TYR A 246 1.13 -18.68 4.95
CA TYR A 246 0.45 -17.71 5.80
C TYR A 246 0.70 -17.97 7.29
N VAL A 247 0.59 -16.92 8.10
CA VAL A 247 0.63 -16.96 9.56
C VAL A 247 -0.62 -16.27 10.10
N ASP A 248 -1.24 -16.88 11.10
CA ASP A 248 -2.58 -16.47 11.57
C ASP A 248 -2.56 -15.29 12.56
N THR A 249 -1.40 -15.01 13.17
CA THR A 249 -1.27 -13.97 14.21
C THR A 249 -0.28 -12.87 13.82
N GLU A 250 -0.53 -11.65 14.31
CA GLU A 250 0.39 -10.52 14.12
C GLU A 250 1.71 -10.77 14.87
N GLU A 251 1.69 -11.50 15.98
CA GLU A 251 2.85 -11.92 16.75
C GLU A 251 3.77 -12.87 15.95
N ASP A 252 3.20 -13.87 15.27
CA ASP A 252 3.96 -14.78 14.42
C ASP A 252 4.54 -14.04 13.21
N TYR A 253 3.75 -13.16 12.60
CA TYR A 253 4.23 -12.29 11.53
C TYR A 253 5.42 -11.44 12.00
N ALA A 254 5.30 -10.77 13.15
CA ALA A 254 6.36 -9.99 13.76
C ALA A 254 7.59 -10.83 14.10
N HIS A 255 7.40 -12.07 14.56
CA HIS A 255 8.48 -13.01 14.84
C HIS A 255 9.30 -13.30 13.57
N PHE A 256 8.64 -13.70 12.48
CA PHE A 256 9.33 -14.02 11.22
C PHE A 256 9.99 -12.81 10.57
N LEU A 257 9.37 -11.63 10.65
CA LEU A 257 10.01 -10.39 10.20
C LEU A 257 11.30 -10.08 10.96
N ASN A 258 11.31 -10.26 12.27
CA ASN A 258 12.49 -10.07 13.10
C ASN A 258 13.55 -11.18 12.92
N LEU A 259 13.15 -12.35 12.43
CA LEU A 259 14.05 -13.46 12.13
C LEU A 259 14.77 -13.30 10.78
N GLY A 260 14.25 -12.45 9.88
CA GLY A 260 14.83 -12.18 8.57
C GLY A 260 16.08 -11.28 8.61
N ASP A 261 16.95 -11.45 7.62
CA ASP A 261 18.14 -10.60 7.41
C ASP A 261 18.04 -9.71 6.18
N ILE A 262 17.38 -10.21 5.13
CA ILE A 262 17.24 -9.55 3.83
C ILE A 262 15.79 -9.69 3.38
N VAL A 263 15.11 -8.58 3.09
CA VAL A 263 13.78 -8.59 2.48
C VAL A 263 13.90 -8.33 0.99
N ILE A 264 13.23 -9.14 0.18
CA ILE A 264 13.27 -9.02 -1.28
C ILE A 264 11.88 -8.70 -1.82
N SER A 265 11.83 -7.81 -2.81
CA SER A 265 10.65 -7.66 -3.65
C SER A 265 11.07 -7.82 -5.11
N THR A 266 10.28 -8.57 -5.87
CA THR A 266 10.35 -8.62 -7.34
C THR A 266 9.15 -7.99 -8.02
N ALA A 267 8.37 -7.20 -7.27
CA ALA A 267 7.09 -6.71 -7.73
C ALA A 267 7.18 -5.86 -9.01
N VAL A 268 6.11 -5.94 -9.79
CA VAL A 268 5.78 -5.02 -10.89
C VAL A 268 4.59 -4.12 -10.54
N GLN A 269 3.98 -4.33 -9.38
CA GLN A 269 3.03 -3.41 -8.78
C GLN A 269 3.29 -3.26 -7.27
N GLU A 270 3.53 -2.02 -6.87
CA GLU A 270 3.60 -1.59 -5.47
C GLU A 270 3.31 -0.09 -5.43
N ASN A 271 2.30 0.31 -4.65
CA ASN A 271 1.91 1.71 -4.55
C ASN A 271 2.53 2.37 -3.33
N PHE A 272 2.76 1.62 -2.24
CA PHE A 272 3.38 2.18 -1.05
C PHE A 272 4.58 1.35 -0.60
N GLY A 273 4.40 0.07 -0.25
CA GLY A 273 5.49 -0.80 0.21
C GLY A 273 5.46 -1.14 1.71
N PHE A 274 4.28 -1.26 2.31
CA PHE A 274 4.07 -1.62 3.72
C PHE A 274 4.94 -2.79 4.19
N ALA A 275 4.85 -3.93 3.49
CA ALA A 275 5.61 -5.14 3.82
C ALA A 275 7.13 -4.92 3.91
N VAL A 276 7.66 -4.06 3.03
CA VAL A 276 9.10 -3.72 3.00
C VAL A 276 9.45 -2.76 4.13
N ILE A 277 8.60 -1.77 4.41
CA ILE A 277 8.79 -0.82 5.52
C ILE A 277 8.83 -1.56 6.87
N GLU A 278 7.92 -2.50 7.09
CA GLU A 278 7.90 -3.34 8.30
C GLU A 278 9.15 -4.20 8.42
N ALA A 279 9.62 -4.78 7.32
CA ALA A 279 10.85 -5.56 7.30
C ALA A 279 12.10 -4.69 7.56
N MET A 280 12.16 -3.48 6.98
CA MET A 280 13.21 -2.50 7.28
C MET A 280 13.20 -2.09 8.76
N TYR A 281 12.01 -1.88 9.33
CA TYR A 281 11.87 -1.64 10.77
C TYR A 281 12.33 -2.83 11.61
N SER A 282 12.22 -4.03 11.05
CA SER A 282 12.74 -5.28 11.62
C SER A 282 14.22 -5.54 11.32
N LYS A 283 14.96 -4.53 10.86
CA LYS A 283 16.39 -4.59 10.54
C LYS A 283 16.74 -5.57 9.40
N ASN A 284 15.82 -5.82 8.49
CA ASN A 284 16.11 -6.49 7.23
C ASN A 284 16.77 -5.50 6.26
N LEU A 285 17.80 -5.94 5.54
CA LEU A 285 18.34 -5.20 4.41
C LEU A 285 17.38 -5.35 3.21
N PRO A 286 16.88 -4.26 2.62
CA PRO A 286 15.99 -4.36 1.48
C PRO A 286 16.78 -4.68 0.20
N LEU A 287 16.20 -5.47 -0.69
CA LEU A 287 16.64 -5.60 -2.09
C LEU A 287 15.42 -5.47 -2.99
N LEU A 288 15.28 -4.30 -3.62
CA LEU A 288 14.04 -3.83 -4.24
C LEU A 288 14.28 -3.38 -5.68
N PRO A 289 13.27 -3.45 -6.55
CA PRO A 289 13.44 -2.98 -7.91
C PRO A 289 13.50 -1.44 -7.93
N ASN A 290 14.34 -0.86 -8.79
CA ASN A 290 14.45 0.58 -9.00
C ASN A 290 13.30 1.12 -9.85
N ARG A 291 12.07 0.97 -9.35
CA ARG A 291 10.79 1.35 -9.94
C ARG A 291 9.73 1.33 -8.83
N LEU A 292 8.49 1.70 -9.16
CA LEU A 292 7.37 1.73 -8.22
C LEU A 292 7.63 2.78 -7.12
N SER A 293 7.03 2.62 -5.93
CA SER A 293 7.26 3.49 -4.78
C SER A 293 8.60 3.24 -4.05
N TYR A 294 9.35 2.18 -4.39
CA TYR A 294 10.56 1.82 -3.62
C TYR A 294 11.66 2.89 -3.60
N PRO A 295 11.98 3.59 -4.71
CA PRO A 295 12.96 4.68 -4.68
C PRO A 295 12.53 5.88 -3.82
N GLU A 296 11.23 6.00 -3.56
CA GLU A 296 10.64 7.07 -2.75
C GLU A 296 10.62 6.72 -1.26
N ILE A 297 10.40 5.44 -0.91
CA ILE A 297 10.51 4.96 0.48
C ILE A 297 11.97 5.01 0.97
N LEU A 298 12.87 4.53 0.13
CA LEU A 298 14.27 4.35 0.46
C LEU A 298 15.01 5.67 0.27
N ASP A 299 15.70 6.17 1.30
CA ASP A 299 16.49 7.40 1.15
C ASP A 299 17.58 7.23 0.09
N GLN A 300 17.91 8.30 -0.64
CA GLN A 300 18.79 8.24 -1.82
C GLN A 300 20.18 7.62 -1.55
N GLU A 301 20.71 7.78 -0.33
CA GLU A 301 22.00 7.19 0.07
C GLU A 301 22.03 5.66 -0.02
N PHE A 302 20.85 5.02 0.10
CA PHE A 302 20.67 3.58 0.10
C PHE A 302 20.48 2.99 -1.30
N HIS A 303 20.11 3.81 -2.29
CA HIS A 303 19.70 3.36 -3.62
C HIS A 303 20.77 2.50 -4.30
N LYS A 304 22.03 2.94 -4.26
CA LYS A 304 23.14 2.24 -4.90
C LYS A 304 23.38 0.84 -4.34
N TYR A 305 23.02 0.60 -3.08
CA TYR A 305 23.18 -0.68 -2.41
C TYR A 305 21.98 -1.59 -2.70
N PHE A 306 20.78 -1.06 -2.52
CA PHE A 306 19.59 -1.89 -2.31
C PHE A 306 18.56 -1.83 -3.44
N LEU A 307 18.75 -0.98 -4.45
CA LEU A 307 17.89 -0.97 -5.64
C LEU A 307 18.56 -1.69 -6.81
N TYR A 308 17.81 -2.52 -7.54
CA TYR A 308 18.28 -3.24 -8.73
C TYR A 308 17.44 -2.89 -9.97
N LYS A 309 18.04 -2.94 -11.16
CA LYS A 309 17.37 -2.57 -12.42
C LYS A 309 16.91 -3.76 -13.26
N ASN A 310 17.55 -4.91 -13.09
CA ASN A 310 17.27 -6.14 -13.84
C ASN A 310 17.67 -7.39 -13.03
N ASP A 311 17.31 -8.56 -13.53
CA ASP A 311 17.47 -9.84 -12.84
C ASP A 311 18.95 -10.20 -12.60
N THR A 312 19.85 -9.79 -13.50
CA THR A 312 21.30 -9.97 -13.32
C THR A 312 21.82 -9.14 -12.13
N GLU A 313 21.37 -7.90 -12.02
CA GLU A 313 21.72 -7.04 -10.88
C GLU A 313 21.10 -7.54 -9.58
N LEU A 314 19.85 -8.02 -9.61
CA LEU A 314 19.19 -8.68 -8.48
C LEU A 314 20.02 -9.86 -7.96
N LEU A 315 20.39 -10.79 -8.83
CA LEU A 315 21.20 -11.97 -8.48
C LEU A 315 22.56 -11.56 -7.89
N ASN A 316 23.28 -10.66 -8.56
CA ASN A 316 24.62 -10.26 -8.12
C ASN A 316 24.60 -9.51 -6.78
N LYS A 317 23.63 -8.62 -6.58
CA LYS A 317 23.46 -7.91 -5.31
C LYS A 317 23.04 -8.84 -4.19
N LEU A 318 22.09 -9.75 -4.44
CA LEU A 318 21.68 -10.73 -3.44
C LEU A 318 22.85 -11.61 -3.02
N ARG A 319 23.60 -12.17 -3.98
CA ARG A 319 24.82 -12.94 -3.70
C ARG A 319 25.79 -12.14 -2.83
N HIS A 320 26.02 -10.88 -3.19
CA HIS A 320 26.93 -10.01 -2.45
C HIS A 320 26.45 -9.77 -1.00
N LEU A 321 25.16 -9.48 -0.80
CA LEU A 321 24.58 -9.28 0.53
C LEU A 321 24.70 -10.54 1.39
N LEU A 322 24.35 -11.72 0.85
CA LEU A 322 24.42 -13.00 1.57
C LEU A 322 25.83 -13.33 2.05
N LEU A 323 26.85 -13.02 1.24
CA LEU A 323 28.24 -13.32 1.57
C LEU A 323 28.94 -12.24 2.43
N ASN A 324 28.29 -11.10 2.69
CA ASN A 324 28.93 -9.95 3.34
C ASN A 324 28.02 -9.21 4.34
N LEU A 325 27.02 -9.87 4.94
CA LEU A 325 26.05 -9.23 5.86
C LEU A 325 26.70 -8.46 7.01
N ASP A 326 27.85 -8.93 7.49
CA ASP A 326 28.66 -8.30 8.53
C ASP A 326 29.11 -6.88 8.16
N LYS A 327 29.31 -6.61 6.87
CA LYS A 327 29.74 -5.29 6.36
C LYS A 327 28.61 -4.25 6.31
N TYR A 328 27.36 -4.68 6.51
CA TYR A 328 26.18 -3.82 6.36
C TYR A 328 25.54 -3.41 7.70
N GLN A 329 26.17 -3.70 8.85
CA GLN A 329 25.58 -3.40 10.17
C GLN A 329 25.27 -1.92 10.36
N GLU A 330 26.17 -1.02 9.95
CA GLU A 330 25.93 0.42 10.04
C GLU A 330 24.75 0.86 9.14
N LEU A 331 24.71 0.36 7.90
CA LEU A 331 23.62 0.66 6.97
C LEU A 331 22.29 0.10 7.47
N LYS A 332 22.29 -1.09 8.10
CA LYS A 332 21.12 -1.72 8.72
C LYS A 332 20.54 -0.85 9.84
N GLU A 333 21.38 -0.27 10.70
CA GLU A 333 20.91 0.67 11.73
C GLU A 333 20.35 1.98 11.15
N LYS A 334 20.98 2.51 10.10
CA LYS A 334 20.48 3.71 9.41
C LYS A 334 19.13 3.45 8.71
N LEU A 335 18.98 2.31 8.04
CA LEU A 335 17.71 1.87 7.44
C LEU A 335 16.62 1.74 8.49
N TYR A 336 16.92 1.09 9.62
CA TYR A 336 16.00 1.00 10.75
C TYR A 336 15.61 2.39 11.25
N ALA A 337 16.56 3.30 11.46
CA ALA A 337 16.28 4.67 11.88
C ALA A 337 15.38 5.42 10.87
N SER A 338 15.67 5.31 9.57
CA SER A 338 14.88 5.91 8.50
C SER A 338 13.44 5.37 8.48
N SER A 339 13.26 4.05 8.65
CA SER A 339 11.92 3.43 8.66
C SER A 339 11.00 3.94 9.76
N LYS A 340 11.55 4.47 10.87
CA LYS A 340 10.75 5.03 11.97
C LYS A 340 9.86 6.19 11.54
N LYS A 341 10.21 6.92 10.48
CA LYS A 341 9.38 8.02 9.96
C LYS A 341 7.98 7.58 9.56
N PHE A 342 7.77 6.28 9.29
CA PHE A 342 6.49 5.67 8.96
C PHE A 342 5.73 5.11 10.18
N ASP A 343 6.26 5.20 11.39
CA ASP A 343 5.53 4.80 12.61
C ASP A 343 4.37 5.78 12.84
N TRP A 344 3.18 5.27 13.14
CA TRP A 344 2.01 6.11 13.44
C TRP A 344 2.28 7.19 14.49
N LYS A 345 3.18 6.94 15.44
CA LYS A 345 3.61 7.92 16.44
C LYS A 345 4.18 9.22 15.86
N PHE A 346 4.76 9.17 14.66
CA PHE A 346 5.27 10.35 13.95
C PHE A 346 4.35 10.81 12.82
N ARG A 347 3.58 9.89 12.23
CA ARG A 347 2.68 10.23 11.12
C ARG A 347 1.38 10.90 11.58
N ILE A 348 0.90 10.59 12.78
CA ILE A 348 -0.47 10.96 13.15
C ILE A 348 -0.71 12.46 13.23
N SER A 349 0.27 13.25 13.68
CA SER A 349 0.12 14.71 13.75
C SER A 349 -0.13 15.32 12.37
N GLU A 350 0.55 14.81 11.33
CA GLU A 350 0.35 15.27 9.95
C GLU A 350 -1.08 14.99 9.46
N PHE A 351 -1.63 13.82 9.79
CA PHE A 351 -3.03 13.49 9.46
C PHE A 351 -4.02 14.39 10.22
N ASP A 352 -3.84 14.52 11.53
CA ASP A 352 -4.74 15.31 12.36
C ASP A 352 -4.72 16.81 11.99
N ASP A 353 -3.55 17.37 11.69
CA ASP A 353 -3.39 18.76 11.20
C ASP A 353 -4.01 18.94 9.82
N MET A 354 -3.77 17.98 8.91
CA MET A 354 -4.36 17.99 7.58
C MET A 354 -5.88 17.96 7.64
N PHE A 355 -6.48 17.14 8.50
CA PHE A 355 -7.94 17.08 8.66
C PHE A 355 -8.50 18.41 9.16
N ARG A 356 -7.86 19.03 10.16
CA ARG A 356 -8.23 20.37 10.66
C ARG A 356 -8.22 21.40 9.53
N GLN A 357 -7.12 21.46 8.78
CA GLN A 357 -6.95 22.43 7.69
C GLN A 357 -8.02 22.28 6.60
N ILE A 358 -8.32 21.04 6.18
CA ILE A 358 -9.32 20.78 5.13
C ILE A 358 -10.72 21.26 5.56
N ILE A 359 -11.07 21.05 6.83
CA ILE A 359 -12.36 21.48 7.37
C ILE A 359 -12.42 23.01 7.44
N GLU A 360 -11.36 23.66 7.91
CA GLU A 360 -11.28 25.13 8.00
C GLU A 360 -11.39 25.79 6.62
N ASP A 361 -10.63 25.28 5.63
CA ASP A 361 -10.66 25.77 4.26
C ASP A 361 -12.06 25.68 3.64
N GLU A 362 -12.76 24.56 3.83
CA GLU A 362 -14.11 24.38 3.31
C GLU A 362 -15.15 25.23 4.04
N ARG A 363 -15.05 25.38 5.37
CA ARG A 363 -15.92 26.30 6.13
C ARG A 363 -15.76 27.74 5.62
N MET A 364 -14.53 28.17 5.37
CA MET A 364 -14.23 29.49 4.80
C MET A 364 -14.78 29.64 3.37
N ARG A 365 -14.68 28.60 2.54
CA ARG A 365 -15.24 28.59 1.18
C ARG A 365 -16.78 28.70 1.20
N MET A 366 -17.44 27.94 2.06
CA MET A 366 -18.90 27.99 2.22
C MET A 366 -19.37 29.35 2.76
N ALA A 367 -18.63 29.96 3.68
CA ALA A 367 -18.95 31.29 4.21
C ALA A 367 -18.84 32.38 3.13
N LYS A 368 -17.88 32.26 2.20
CA LYS A 368 -17.74 33.19 1.06
C LYS A 368 -18.87 33.04 0.04
N ASN A 369 -19.37 31.84 -0.21
CA ASN A 369 -20.44 31.60 -1.18
C ASN A 369 -21.84 31.98 -0.66
N LYS A 370 -22.00 32.21 0.65
CA LYS A 370 -23.25 32.69 1.27
C LYS A 370 -23.36 34.22 1.30
N LYS A 371 -22.28 34.93 0.98
CA LYS A 371 -22.23 36.38 0.81
C LYS A 371 -22.32 36.70 -0.68
#